data_AF-A0A151IK71-F1
#
_entry.id   AF-A0A151IK71-F1
#
_cell.length_a   1.000
_cell.length_b   1.000
_cell.length_c   1.000
_cell.angle_alpha   90.00
_cell.angle_beta   90.00
_cell.angle_gamma   90.00
#
_symmetry.space_group_name_H-M   'P 1'
#
loop_
_entity.id
_entity.type
_entity.pdbx_description
1 polymer ?
#
loop_
_entity_poly.entity_id
_entity_poly.type
_entity_poly.pdbx_seq_one_letter_code
_entity_poly.pdbx_strand_id
1 'polypeptide(L)'
;MKLRTGNSNKMIASILQLENEQSVSDYSASIIKSFENDILPFYFGLHVLNRDDLIQNHTTEITKKLFDVRDNLFLICDGTYARHQKSTNNEYQRKSFSGQKKVPLCKPFTIYPNGLSKFLTEGDTFVLDRGFRDIKDALEKKKFTVLMPALKGKRKQLSTKESNQSRFVTKIRWAVESVHGVLKQKYRLLDHKIGNKLIPKVGIYFRIASFLNNTFGKRLQSDVEIVQRMHNQKDAENTLAIEAEEKGWFRRKLIFKNITGNDLLDFPEMTEKDMKIFFTGSYQLSQAVSYLAKMVDKNGKLNIEYVKDEKNVLKLKVPSRHIFRTTYRCFLRYTPNSIGVSGVTHYACECANGRRTIGCCSHIAAIIYYLFFARYLSKIFKPAEILSDTFKKDNSIPVIESDSDDD
;
A
#
# COMPACT_ATOMS: atom_id res chain seq x y z
N MET A 1 -6.45 -14.20 23.81
CA MET A 1 -6.96 -12.87 24.18
C MET A 1 -5.89 -11.78 24.15
N LYS A 2 -4.77 -11.92 24.88
CA LYS A 2 -3.68 -10.93 24.97
C LYS A 2 -3.24 -10.30 23.64
N LEU A 3 -2.89 -11.13 22.64
CA LEU A 3 -2.46 -10.64 21.33
C LEU A 3 -3.54 -9.83 20.61
N ARG A 4 -4.80 -10.28 20.69
CA ARG A 4 -5.93 -9.63 20.00
C ARG A 4 -6.26 -8.26 20.60
N THR A 5 -6.27 -8.14 21.93
CA THR A 5 -6.74 -6.93 22.61
C THR A 5 -5.61 -5.96 22.96
N GLY A 6 -4.41 -6.46 23.24
CA GLY A 6 -3.32 -5.64 23.80
C GLY A 6 -3.50 -5.29 25.27
N ASN A 7 -4.53 -5.81 25.94
CA ASN A 7 -4.87 -5.45 27.32
C ASN A 7 -3.79 -5.87 28.33
N SER A 8 -3.73 -5.19 29.49
CA SER A 8 -2.85 -5.57 30.61
C SER A 8 -3.22 -6.95 31.17
N ASN A 9 -2.29 -7.57 31.90
CA ASN A 9 -2.58 -8.86 32.55
C ASN A 9 -3.70 -8.72 33.57
N LYS A 10 -3.69 -7.66 34.41
CA LYS A 10 -4.80 -7.29 35.29
C LYS A 10 -6.17 -7.28 34.60
N MET A 11 -6.28 -6.60 33.46
CA MET A 11 -7.57 -6.52 32.75
C MET A 11 -7.98 -7.88 32.18
N ILE A 12 -7.03 -8.68 31.68
CA ILE A 12 -7.30 -10.03 31.19
C ILE A 12 -7.72 -10.97 32.31
N ALA A 13 -7.06 -10.89 33.47
CA ALA A 13 -7.42 -11.66 34.65
C ALA A 13 -8.86 -11.34 35.08
N SER A 14 -9.22 -10.05 35.14
CA SER A 14 -10.58 -9.63 35.44
C SER A 14 -11.61 -10.14 34.43
N ILE A 15 -11.32 -10.08 33.12
CA ILE A 15 -12.22 -10.59 32.08
C ILE A 15 -12.41 -12.11 32.18
N LEU A 16 -11.33 -12.85 32.50
CA LEU A 16 -11.35 -14.31 32.63
C LEU A 16 -11.72 -14.79 34.04
N GLN A 17 -12.03 -13.88 34.95
CA GLN A 17 -12.31 -14.19 36.37
C GLN A 17 -11.19 -15.01 37.04
N LEU A 18 -9.94 -14.70 36.69
CA LEU A 18 -8.77 -15.29 37.33
C LEU A 18 -8.43 -14.52 38.61
N GLU A 19 -8.00 -15.26 39.64
CA GLU A 19 -7.69 -14.70 40.97
C GLU A 19 -6.61 -13.62 40.93
N ASN A 20 -5.60 -13.78 40.06
CA ASN A 20 -4.50 -12.84 39.97
C ASN A 20 -3.97 -12.68 38.54
N GLU A 21 -3.25 -11.58 38.30
CA GLU A 21 -2.67 -11.28 36.99
C GLU A 21 -1.43 -12.11 36.65
N GLN A 22 -0.82 -12.77 37.64
CA GLN A 22 0.33 -13.63 37.46
C GLN A 22 -0.07 -14.89 36.69
N SER A 23 -1.24 -15.47 36.98
CA SER A 23 -1.79 -16.61 36.23
C SER A 23 -1.87 -16.32 34.71
N VAL A 24 -2.23 -15.10 34.32
CA VAL A 24 -2.24 -14.69 32.90
C VAL A 24 -0.84 -14.74 32.29
N SER A 25 0.17 -14.31 33.04
CA SER A 25 1.57 -14.37 32.61
C SER A 25 2.02 -15.82 32.45
N ASP A 26 1.69 -16.67 33.42
CA ASP A 26 2.13 -18.08 33.46
C ASP A 26 1.47 -18.88 32.32
N TYR A 27 0.16 -18.71 32.10
CA TYR A 27 -0.53 -19.29 30.94
C TYR A 27 0.04 -18.77 29.62
N SER A 28 0.34 -17.48 29.51
CA SER A 28 0.96 -16.92 28.30
C SER A 28 2.34 -17.52 28.04
N ALA A 29 3.14 -17.74 29.08
CA ALA A 29 4.44 -18.38 28.97
C ALA A 29 4.33 -19.85 28.56
N SER A 30 3.39 -20.59 29.15
CA SER A 30 3.12 -21.99 28.78
C SER A 30 2.69 -22.13 27.31
N ILE A 31 1.79 -21.26 26.84
CA ILE A 31 1.36 -21.23 25.43
C ILE A 31 2.53 -20.94 24.50
N ILE A 32 3.39 -19.98 24.84
CA ILE A 32 4.58 -19.67 24.03
C ILE A 32 5.50 -20.90 23.96
N LYS A 33 5.76 -21.54 25.09
CA LYS A 33 6.63 -22.72 25.17
C LYS A 33 6.08 -23.88 24.35
N SER A 34 4.78 -24.17 24.44
CA SER A 34 4.15 -25.19 23.59
C SER A 34 4.23 -24.80 22.11
N PHE A 35 3.97 -23.54 21.74
CA PHE A 35 4.13 -23.12 20.35
C PHE A 35 5.57 -23.29 19.83
N GLU A 36 6.57 -22.97 20.65
CA GLU A 36 7.99 -23.13 20.30
C GLU A 36 8.41 -24.59 20.13
N ASN A 37 7.81 -25.51 20.90
CA ASN A 37 8.12 -26.94 20.83
C ASN A 37 7.33 -27.66 19.73
N ASP A 38 6.03 -27.36 19.63
CA ASP A 38 5.06 -28.19 18.91
C ASP A 38 4.73 -27.63 17.52
N ILE A 39 4.95 -26.33 17.29
CA ILE A 39 4.59 -25.66 16.02
C ILE A 39 5.82 -25.12 15.30
N LEU A 40 6.70 -24.41 16.00
CA LEU A 40 7.82 -23.70 15.38
C LEU A 40 8.74 -24.62 14.54
N PRO A 41 9.11 -25.85 14.99
CA PRO A 41 9.99 -26.73 14.22
C PRO A 41 9.36 -27.28 12.93
N PHE A 42 8.03 -27.34 12.85
CA PHE A 42 7.32 -27.99 11.75
C PHE A 42 6.69 -26.99 10.75
N TYR A 43 6.51 -25.73 11.15
CA TYR A 43 5.85 -24.72 10.32
C TYR A 43 6.71 -23.49 10.01
N PHE A 44 7.89 -23.36 10.62
CA PHE A 44 8.78 -22.23 10.42
C PHE A 44 10.21 -22.67 10.11
N GLY A 45 10.95 -21.79 9.45
CA GLY A 45 12.34 -22.05 9.05
C GLY A 45 12.43 -22.52 7.60
N LEU A 46 13.64 -22.52 7.07
CA LEU A 46 13.88 -22.92 5.68
C LEU A 46 13.85 -24.44 5.49
N HIS A 47 14.06 -25.20 6.56
CA HIS A 47 14.10 -26.67 6.53
C HIS A 47 12.74 -27.31 6.28
N VAL A 48 11.64 -26.57 6.51
CA VAL A 48 10.27 -27.03 6.23
C VAL A 48 9.78 -26.58 4.86
N LEU A 49 10.55 -25.76 4.13
CA LEU A 49 10.15 -25.24 2.82
C LEU A 49 10.73 -26.11 1.71
N ASN A 50 9.88 -26.43 0.72
CA ASN A 50 10.30 -27.05 -0.53
C ASN A 50 10.32 -25.98 -1.64
N ARG A 51 11.40 -25.95 -2.43
CA ARG A 51 11.58 -24.94 -3.49
C ARG A 51 10.53 -25.04 -4.58
N ASP A 52 10.28 -26.24 -5.08
CA ASP A 52 9.32 -26.47 -6.16
C ASP A 52 7.90 -26.13 -5.70
N ASP A 53 7.56 -26.47 -4.45
CA ASP A 53 6.29 -26.08 -3.83
C ASP A 53 6.15 -24.55 -3.73
N LEU A 54 7.19 -23.82 -3.34
CA LEU A 54 7.12 -22.36 -3.30
C LEU A 54 6.90 -21.74 -4.69
N ILE A 55 7.55 -22.27 -5.72
CA ILE A 55 7.41 -21.80 -7.10
C ILE A 55 6.01 -22.12 -7.62
N GLN A 56 5.53 -23.35 -7.43
CA GLN A 56 4.27 -23.82 -7.99
C GLN A 56 3.06 -23.26 -7.23
N ASN A 57 3.08 -23.29 -5.90
CA ASN A 57 1.90 -23.07 -5.06
C ASN A 57 1.92 -21.75 -4.27
N HIS A 58 3.09 -21.15 -4.01
CA HIS A 58 3.19 -19.91 -3.22
C HIS A 58 3.50 -18.66 -4.05
N THR A 59 4.02 -18.81 -5.27
CA THR A 59 4.14 -17.69 -6.20
C THR A 59 2.76 -17.36 -6.76
N THR A 60 2.28 -16.15 -6.50
CA THR A 60 0.90 -15.78 -6.86
C THR A 60 0.69 -15.76 -8.37
N GLU A 61 -0.49 -16.17 -8.82
CA GLU A 61 -0.86 -16.20 -10.24
C GLU A 61 -0.68 -14.85 -10.95
N ILE A 62 -0.96 -13.75 -10.24
CA ILE A 62 -0.72 -12.41 -10.78
C ILE A 62 0.78 -12.12 -11.00
N THR A 63 1.66 -12.61 -10.12
CA THR A 63 3.11 -12.46 -10.28
C THR A 63 3.60 -13.28 -11.46
N LYS A 64 3.15 -14.54 -11.57
CA LYS A 64 3.48 -15.42 -12.69
C LYS A 64 3.13 -14.76 -14.03
N LYS A 65 1.93 -14.21 -14.16
CA LYS A 65 1.48 -13.56 -15.41
C LYS A 65 2.11 -12.18 -15.67
N LEU A 66 2.38 -11.38 -14.63
CA LEU A 66 2.97 -10.05 -14.81
C LEU A 66 4.46 -10.10 -15.18
N PHE A 67 5.18 -11.14 -14.76
CA PHE A 67 6.62 -11.26 -14.96
C PHE A 67 7.05 -12.46 -15.79
N ASP A 68 6.10 -13.18 -16.41
CA ASP A 68 6.33 -14.43 -17.17
C ASP A 68 7.18 -15.44 -16.39
N VAL A 69 6.80 -15.67 -15.12
CA VAL A 69 7.57 -16.53 -14.21
C VAL A 69 7.27 -17.99 -14.52
N ARG A 70 8.33 -18.77 -14.77
CA ARG A 70 8.26 -20.23 -14.97
C ARG A 70 8.80 -20.95 -13.74
N ASP A 71 10.12 -20.94 -13.58
CA ASP A 71 10.82 -21.79 -12.60
C ASP A 71 11.65 -20.98 -11.56
N ASN A 72 11.47 -19.66 -11.54
CA ASN A 72 12.24 -18.76 -10.68
C ASN A 72 11.44 -18.38 -9.43
N LEU A 73 12.12 -18.29 -8.29
CA LEU A 73 11.49 -17.87 -7.06
C LEU A 73 11.35 -16.34 -7.02
N PHE A 74 10.20 -15.87 -6.56
CA PHE A 74 9.96 -14.45 -6.26
C PHE A 74 9.88 -14.26 -4.74
N LEU A 75 10.87 -13.58 -4.18
CA LEU A 75 10.93 -13.27 -2.76
C LEU A 75 10.62 -11.79 -2.51
N ILE A 76 9.48 -11.53 -1.88
CA ILE A 76 9.11 -10.17 -1.46
C ILE A 76 9.71 -9.89 -0.08
N CYS A 77 10.58 -8.88 0.00
CA CYS A 77 11.13 -8.37 1.25
C CYS A 77 10.50 -7.02 1.58
N ASP A 78 9.54 -7.03 2.50
CA ASP A 78 8.87 -5.85 3.00
C ASP A 78 9.15 -5.65 4.49
N GLY A 79 9.51 -4.42 4.87
CA GLY A 79 9.87 -4.09 6.23
C GLY A 79 8.63 -3.83 7.06
N THR A 80 8.43 -4.58 8.14
CA THR A 80 7.45 -4.23 9.17
C THR A 80 8.14 -3.90 10.49
N TYR A 81 7.47 -3.07 11.27
CA TYR A 81 8.00 -2.50 12.50
C TYR A 81 6.97 -2.61 13.61
N ALA A 82 7.45 -2.93 14.81
CA ALA A 82 6.70 -2.78 16.03
C ALA A 82 7.20 -1.54 16.79
N ARG A 83 6.26 -0.70 17.24
CA ARG A 83 6.56 0.47 18.06
C ARG A 83 6.81 0.01 19.48
N HIS A 84 7.77 0.61 20.17
CA HIS A 84 7.98 0.30 21.58
C HIS A 84 8.15 1.57 22.43
N GLN A 85 8.01 1.40 23.75
CA GLN A 85 8.24 2.47 24.72
C GLN A 85 9.71 2.92 24.72
N LYS A 86 9.99 4.13 25.23
CA LYS A 86 11.38 4.58 25.39
C LYS A 86 12.11 3.57 26.28
N SER A 87 13.22 3.03 25.81
CA SER A 87 14.05 2.11 26.57
C SER A 87 14.90 2.88 27.57
N THR A 88 15.09 2.31 28.77
CA THR A 88 16.08 2.79 29.75
C THR A 88 17.51 2.43 29.35
N ASN A 89 17.68 1.44 28.46
CA ASN A 89 18.97 1.15 27.82
C ASN A 89 19.21 2.16 26.71
N ASN A 90 20.12 3.11 26.97
CA ASN A 90 20.44 4.20 26.05
C ASN A 90 21.04 3.73 24.71
N GLU A 91 21.84 2.67 24.71
CA GLU A 91 22.42 2.13 23.49
C GLU A 91 21.34 1.55 22.57
N TYR A 92 20.49 0.68 23.12
CA TYR A 92 19.36 0.12 22.39
C TYR A 92 18.39 1.21 21.94
N GLN A 93 18.10 2.20 22.80
CA GLN A 93 17.23 3.32 22.47
C GLN A 93 17.72 4.13 21.27
N ARG A 94 19.04 4.33 21.14
CA ARG A 94 19.64 4.99 19.96
C ARG A 94 19.52 4.11 18.73
N LYS A 95 19.85 2.82 18.84
CA LYS A 95 19.78 1.85 17.73
C LYS A 95 18.37 1.64 17.19
N SER A 96 17.36 1.68 18.05
CA SER A 96 15.97 1.43 17.68
C SER A 96 15.22 2.67 17.21
N PHE A 97 15.79 3.88 17.32
CA PHE A 97 15.13 5.10 16.91
C PHE A 97 15.07 5.25 15.38
N SER A 98 13.87 5.39 14.83
CA SER A 98 13.68 5.72 13.42
C SER A 98 13.71 7.23 13.22
N GLY A 99 14.70 7.74 12.47
CA GLY A 99 14.74 9.15 12.09
C GLY A 99 13.54 9.58 11.23
N GLN A 100 13.09 8.70 10.33
CA GLN A 100 11.94 8.96 9.45
C GLN A 100 10.61 9.01 10.24
N LYS A 101 10.35 8.02 11.10
CA LYS A 101 9.09 7.94 11.86
C LYS A 101 9.13 8.72 13.18
N LYS A 102 10.30 9.22 13.58
CA LYS A 102 10.57 9.94 14.83
C LYS A 102 10.11 9.17 16.09
N VAL A 103 10.16 7.84 16.04
CA VAL A 103 9.75 6.96 17.14
C VAL A 103 10.68 5.75 17.27
N PRO A 104 10.76 5.12 18.46
CA PRO A 104 11.48 3.86 18.65
C PRO A 104 10.72 2.69 18.00
N LEU A 105 11.43 1.91 17.18
CA LEU A 105 10.93 0.77 16.41
C LEU A 105 11.84 -0.43 16.60
N CYS A 106 11.26 -1.62 16.76
CA CYS A 106 11.97 -2.88 16.57
C CYS A 106 11.55 -3.53 15.25
N LYS A 107 12.50 -4.23 14.62
CA LYS A 107 12.27 -5.00 13.39
C LYS A 107 12.06 -6.48 13.78
N PRO A 108 10.81 -6.97 13.83
CA PRO A 108 10.53 -8.33 14.30
C PRO A 108 10.92 -9.41 13.29
N PHE A 109 11.01 -9.06 12.01
CA PHE A 109 11.48 -9.94 10.96
C PHE A 109 12.88 -9.49 10.54
N THR A 110 13.84 -10.40 10.72
CA THR A 110 15.20 -10.23 10.23
C THR A 110 15.51 -11.40 9.31
N ILE A 111 15.99 -11.08 8.11
CA ILE A 111 16.44 -12.08 7.16
C ILE A 111 17.93 -12.29 7.42
N TYR A 112 18.30 -13.50 7.83
CA TYR A 112 19.70 -13.87 7.96
C TYR A 112 20.23 -14.39 6.61
N PRO A 113 21.26 -13.76 6.02
CA PRO A 113 21.72 -14.07 4.66
C PRO A 113 22.15 -15.53 4.47
N ASN A 114 22.78 -16.11 5.48
CA ASN A 114 23.40 -17.44 5.38
C ASN A 114 22.35 -18.55 5.19
N GLY A 115 21.13 -18.36 5.69
CA GLY A 115 20.04 -19.33 5.52
C GLY A 115 19.51 -19.34 4.09
N LEU A 116 19.16 -18.16 3.56
CA LEU A 116 18.53 -18.04 2.23
C LEU A 116 19.43 -18.50 1.08
N SER A 117 20.75 -18.40 1.24
CA SER A 117 21.70 -18.82 0.20
C SER A 117 21.59 -20.29 -0.20
N LYS A 118 21.04 -21.16 0.67
CA LYS A 118 20.78 -22.57 0.35
C LYS A 118 19.54 -22.79 -0.50
N PHE A 119 18.67 -21.78 -0.57
CA PHE A 119 17.36 -21.88 -1.20
C PHE A 119 17.28 -21.08 -2.50
N LEU A 120 18.05 -19.99 -2.59
CA LEU A 120 18.04 -19.07 -3.72
C LEU A 120 19.10 -19.43 -4.76
N THR A 121 18.75 -19.33 -6.04
CA THR A 121 19.64 -19.59 -7.18
C THR A 121 19.78 -18.35 -8.06
N GLU A 122 20.86 -18.30 -8.86
CA GLU A 122 21.04 -17.24 -9.87
C GLU A 122 19.77 -17.12 -10.73
N GLY A 123 19.33 -15.90 -11.04
CA GLY A 123 18.08 -15.64 -11.76
C GLY A 123 16.82 -15.48 -10.88
N ASP A 124 16.85 -15.91 -9.61
CA ASP A 124 15.75 -15.63 -8.68
C ASP A 124 15.54 -14.13 -8.48
N THR A 125 14.30 -13.75 -8.18
CA THR A 125 13.88 -12.35 -8.12
C THR A 125 13.61 -11.90 -6.70
N PHE A 126 14.32 -10.85 -6.28
CA PHE A 126 14.02 -10.10 -5.06
C PHE A 126 13.12 -8.92 -5.39
N VAL A 127 11.99 -8.84 -4.69
CA VAL A 127 11.06 -7.72 -4.77
C VAL A 127 11.17 -6.92 -3.49
N LEU A 128 11.78 -5.75 -3.56
CA LEU A 128 12.21 -4.99 -2.41
C LEU A 128 11.37 -3.73 -2.18
N ASP A 129 11.20 -3.39 -0.89
CA ASP A 129 10.87 -2.02 -0.53
C ASP A 129 12.05 -1.05 -0.74
N ARG A 130 11.74 0.23 -0.96
CA ARG A 130 12.75 1.29 -1.10
C ARG A 130 13.67 1.41 0.12
N GLY A 131 13.22 0.98 1.30
CA GLY A 131 14.03 0.88 2.51
C GLY A 131 15.19 -0.13 2.41
N PHE A 132 15.20 -1.01 1.41
CA PHE A 132 16.26 -1.98 1.13
C PHE A 132 17.17 -1.57 -0.04
N ARG A 133 17.11 -0.32 -0.50
CA ARG A 133 17.92 0.16 -1.63
C ARG A 133 19.43 -0.12 -1.47
N ASP A 134 19.94 -0.08 -0.24
CA ASP A 134 21.38 -0.22 0.04
C ASP A 134 21.91 -1.65 -0.19
N ILE A 135 21.03 -2.66 -0.32
CA ILE A 135 21.44 -4.05 -0.62
C ILE A 135 21.28 -4.43 -2.09
N LYS A 136 20.73 -3.53 -2.93
CA LYS A 136 20.46 -3.78 -4.35
C LYS A 136 21.69 -4.28 -5.09
N ASP A 137 22.77 -3.50 -5.05
CA ASP A 137 24.00 -3.78 -5.79
C ASP A 137 24.65 -5.09 -5.33
N ALA A 138 24.52 -5.43 -4.03
CA ALA A 138 25.04 -6.67 -3.48
C ALA A 138 24.26 -7.90 -3.97
N LEU A 139 22.95 -7.78 -4.17
CA LEU A 139 22.11 -8.84 -4.73
C LEU A 139 22.33 -9.00 -6.25
N GLU A 140 22.43 -7.88 -6.98
CA GLU A 140 22.70 -7.91 -8.43
C GLU A 140 24.09 -8.49 -8.74
N LYS A 141 25.11 -8.20 -7.91
CA LYS A 141 26.44 -8.86 -8.01
C LYS A 141 26.39 -10.37 -7.82
N LYS A 142 25.39 -10.88 -7.10
CA LYS A 142 25.11 -12.31 -6.94
C LYS A 142 24.19 -12.86 -8.04
N LYS A 143 23.96 -12.08 -9.12
CA LYS A 143 23.12 -12.40 -10.28
C LYS A 143 21.66 -12.69 -9.93
N PHE A 144 21.15 -12.08 -8.86
CA PHE A 144 19.72 -12.03 -8.61
C PHE A 144 19.09 -10.89 -9.40
N THR A 145 17.85 -11.10 -9.84
CA THR A 145 17.03 -10.01 -10.38
C THR A 145 16.49 -9.20 -9.21
N VAL A 146 16.65 -7.87 -9.24
CA VAL A 146 16.15 -7.00 -8.18
C VAL A 146 15.09 -6.05 -8.72
N LEU A 147 13.89 -6.14 -8.18
CA LEU A 147 12.76 -5.28 -8.50
C LEU A 147 12.45 -4.38 -7.31
N MET A 148 12.46 -3.07 -7.51
CA MET A 148 12.03 -2.10 -6.50
C MET A 148 11.31 -0.92 -7.15
N PRO A 149 10.44 -0.19 -6.43
CA PRO A 149 9.90 1.06 -6.91
C PRO A 149 11.04 2.07 -7.14
N ALA A 150 11.00 2.77 -8.27
CA ALA A 150 12.03 3.73 -8.64
C ALA A 150 12.13 4.89 -7.64
N LEU A 151 13.33 5.46 -7.55
CA LEU A 151 13.64 6.64 -6.74
C LEU A 151 13.74 7.87 -7.65
N LYS A 152 12.96 8.92 -7.39
CA LYS A 152 13.02 10.15 -8.21
C LYS A 152 14.34 10.92 -8.04
N GLY A 153 15.00 10.75 -6.90
CA GLY A 153 16.19 11.50 -6.54
C GLY A 153 15.88 12.99 -6.43
N LYS A 154 16.68 13.85 -7.09
CA LYS A 154 16.48 15.30 -7.12
C LYS A 154 15.43 15.76 -8.16
N ARG A 155 14.90 14.85 -8.99
CA ARG A 155 13.89 15.17 -10.00
C ARG A 155 12.54 15.44 -9.34
N LYS A 156 11.70 16.25 -9.99
CA LYS A 156 10.33 16.52 -9.54
C LYS A 156 9.44 15.29 -9.65
N GLN A 157 9.62 14.50 -10.71
CA GLN A 157 8.80 13.33 -11.02
C GLN A 157 9.63 12.20 -11.63
N LEU A 158 9.12 10.98 -11.52
CA LEU A 158 9.59 9.82 -12.27
C LEU A 158 9.16 9.94 -13.74
N SER A 159 9.93 9.34 -14.65
CA SER A 159 9.48 9.13 -16.03
C SER A 159 8.26 8.22 -16.08
N THR A 160 7.56 8.20 -17.22
CA THR A 160 6.42 7.28 -17.42
C THR A 160 6.85 5.83 -17.28
N LYS A 161 7.98 5.45 -17.90
CA LYS A 161 8.56 4.11 -17.81
C LYS A 161 8.87 3.70 -16.37
N GLU A 162 9.60 4.53 -15.62
CA GLU A 162 9.91 4.26 -14.21
C GLU A 162 8.64 4.15 -13.35
N SER A 163 7.66 5.02 -13.59
CA SER A 163 6.39 5.01 -12.84
C SER A 163 5.58 3.73 -13.13
N ASN A 164 5.53 3.31 -14.40
CA ASN A 164 4.86 2.08 -14.82
C ASN A 164 5.56 0.84 -14.25
N GLN A 165 6.88 0.74 -14.36
CA GLN A 165 7.66 -0.35 -13.76
C GLN A 165 7.46 -0.41 -12.23
N SER A 166 7.48 0.74 -11.55
CA SER A 166 7.17 0.83 -10.12
C SER A 166 5.77 0.32 -9.81
N ARG A 167 4.80 0.49 -10.72
CA ARG A 167 3.45 -0.03 -10.52
C ARG A 167 3.37 -1.56 -10.57
N PHE A 168 4.14 -2.20 -11.43
CA PHE A 168 4.24 -3.68 -11.43
C PHE A 168 4.75 -4.18 -10.09
N VAL A 169 5.80 -3.56 -9.56
CA VAL A 169 6.39 -3.91 -8.26
C VAL A 169 5.40 -3.70 -7.11
N THR A 170 4.78 -2.52 -7.04
CA THR A 170 3.81 -2.22 -5.97
C THR A 170 2.54 -3.08 -6.08
N LYS A 171 2.16 -3.55 -7.27
CA LYS A 171 0.98 -4.42 -7.43
C LYS A 171 1.18 -5.77 -6.72
N ILE A 172 2.35 -6.39 -6.84
CA ILE A 172 2.62 -7.68 -6.21
C ILE A 172 2.97 -7.53 -4.72
N ARG A 173 3.65 -6.43 -4.33
CA ARG A 173 3.97 -6.13 -2.92
C ARG A 173 2.75 -5.90 -2.06
N TRP A 174 1.69 -5.34 -2.63
CA TRP A 174 0.44 -5.05 -1.94
C TRP A 174 -0.11 -6.23 -1.13
N ALA A 175 0.08 -7.47 -1.59
CA ALA A 175 -0.38 -8.66 -0.85
C ALA A 175 0.31 -8.79 0.52
N VAL A 176 1.63 -8.56 0.58
CA VAL A 176 2.41 -8.61 1.83
C VAL A 176 2.04 -7.46 2.74
N GLU A 177 1.93 -6.25 2.19
CA GLU A 177 1.47 -5.07 2.95
C GLU A 177 0.07 -5.28 3.53
N SER A 178 -0.81 -5.94 2.76
CA SER A 178 -2.16 -6.26 3.19
C SER A 178 -2.17 -7.24 4.37
N VAL A 179 -1.37 -8.30 4.30
CA VAL A 179 -1.21 -9.25 5.42
C VAL A 179 -0.64 -8.55 6.65
N HIS A 180 0.38 -7.69 6.49
CA HIS A 180 0.90 -6.89 7.60
C HIS A 180 -0.19 -6.02 8.26
N GLY A 181 -1.04 -5.38 7.44
CA GLY A 181 -2.19 -4.62 7.92
C GLY A 181 -3.18 -5.48 8.72
N VAL A 182 -3.53 -6.66 8.19
CA VAL A 182 -4.40 -7.63 8.88
C VAL A 182 -3.82 -8.06 10.22
N LEU A 183 -2.52 -8.38 10.27
CA LEU A 183 -1.85 -8.78 11.51
C LEU A 183 -1.94 -7.67 12.57
N LYS A 184 -1.64 -6.42 12.20
CA LYS A 184 -1.70 -5.29 13.13
C LYS A 184 -3.12 -5.01 13.64
N GLN A 185 -4.12 -5.10 12.76
CA GLN A 185 -5.52 -4.86 13.13
C GLN A 185 -6.10 -5.96 14.02
N LYS A 186 -5.86 -7.22 13.64
CA LYS A 186 -6.38 -8.39 14.36
C LYS A 186 -5.65 -8.62 15.68
N TYR A 187 -4.36 -8.29 15.74
CA TYR A 187 -3.51 -8.46 16.90
C TYR A 187 -3.02 -7.11 17.40
N ARG A 188 -3.92 -6.37 18.07
CA ARG A 188 -3.67 -4.99 18.54
C ARG A 188 -2.41 -4.83 19.39
N LEU A 189 -1.96 -5.88 20.08
CA LEU A 189 -0.68 -5.84 20.81
C LEU A 189 0.49 -5.49 19.89
N LEU A 190 0.47 -5.91 18.63
CA LEU A 190 1.54 -5.70 17.64
C LEU A 190 1.46 -4.35 16.93
N ASP A 191 0.31 -3.68 16.98
CA ASP A 191 0.10 -2.34 16.41
C ASP A 191 0.42 -1.23 17.43
N HIS A 192 0.06 -1.47 18.70
CA HIS A 192 0.27 -0.52 19.79
C HIS A 192 1.75 -0.38 20.18
N LYS A 193 2.04 0.66 20.97
CA LYS A 193 3.36 0.87 21.56
C LYS A 193 3.63 -0.21 22.61
N ILE A 194 4.43 -1.20 22.23
CA ILE A 194 4.79 -2.36 23.05
C ILE A 194 5.62 -1.93 24.25
N GLY A 195 5.28 -2.47 25.43
CA GLY A 195 6.05 -2.24 26.65
C GLY A 195 7.44 -2.89 26.59
N ASN A 196 8.45 -2.25 27.20
CA ASN A 196 9.84 -2.71 27.09
C ASN A 196 10.04 -4.18 27.51
N LYS A 197 9.29 -4.65 28.53
CA LYS A 197 9.33 -6.03 29.02
C LYS A 197 8.92 -7.08 27.96
N LEU A 198 8.13 -6.67 26.96
CA LEU A 198 7.64 -7.55 25.91
C LEU A 198 8.53 -7.55 24.66
N ILE A 199 9.48 -6.62 24.54
CA ILE A 199 10.37 -6.50 23.36
C ILE A 199 11.04 -7.83 23.01
N PRO A 200 11.64 -8.59 23.96
CA PRO A 200 12.27 -9.87 23.62
C PRO A 200 11.29 -10.91 23.05
N LYS A 201 10.00 -10.79 23.37
CA LYS A 201 8.94 -11.72 22.93
C LYS A 201 8.25 -11.26 21.64
N VAL A 202 8.57 -10.09 21.10
CA VAL A 202 7.89 -9.56 19.90
C VAL A 202 8.04 -10.51 18.71
N GLY A 203 9.22 -11.08 18.51
CA GLY A 203 9.47 -12.03 17.40
C GLY A 203 8.54 -13.25 17.47
N ILE A 204 8.40 -13.87 18.66
CA ILE A 204 7.52 -15.03 18.82
C ILE A 204 6.04 -14.65 18.70
N TYR A 205 5.64 -13.45 19.15
CA TYR A 205 4.27 -12.96 18.95
C TYR A 205 3.93 -12.77 17.47
N PHE A 206 4.86 -12.25 16.66
CA PHE A 206 4.65 -12.16 15.22
C PHE A 206 4.57 -13.54 14.56
N ARG A 207 5.37 -14.52 14.99
CA ARG A 207 5.27 -15.90 14.49
C ARG A 207 3.92 -16.53 14.82
N ILE A 208 3.46 -16.44 16.07
CA ILE A 208 2.14 -16.92 16.49
C ILE A 208 1.03 -16.25 15.68
N ALA A 209 1.07 -14.91 15.56
CA ALA A 209 0.08 -14.16 14.80
C ALA A 209 0.07 -14.55 13.32
N SER A 210 1.25 -14.73 12.72
CA SER A 210 1.40 -15.15 11.32
C SER A 210 0.92 -16.57 11.11
N PHE A 211 1.25 -17.51 12.00
CA PHE A 211 0.73 -18.89 11.96
C PHE A 211 -0.79 -18.90 12.00
N LEU A 212 -1.40 -18.23 12.99
CA LEU A 212 -2.85 -18.18 13.12
C LEU A 212 -3.53 -17.52 11.91
N ASN A 213 -2.92 -16.49 11.32
CA ASN A 213 -3.43 -15.86 10.11
C ASN A 213 -3.29 -16.78 8.89
N ASN A 214 -2.16 -17.47 8.77
CA ASN A 214 -1.92 -18.41 7.69
C ASN A 214 -2.79 -19.66 7.85
N THR A 215 -3.10 -20.14 9.04
CA THR A 215 -3.93 -21.35 9.17
C THR A 215 -5.42 -21.03 9.06
N PHE A 216 -5.88 -19.93 9.68
CA PHE A 216 -7.32 -19.67 9.88
C PHE A 216 -7.80 -18.33 9.30
N GLY A 217 -6.91 -17.53 8.70
CA GLY A 217 -7.25 -16.24 8.12
C GLY A 217 -7.83 -16.37 6.71
N LYS A 218 -8.71 -15.42 6.35
CA LYS A 218 -9.24 -15.30 4.99
C LYS A 218 -8.10 -15.04 4.02
N ARG A 219 -8.06 -15.80 2.92
CA ARG A 219 -7.06 -15.64 1.87
C ARG A 219 -7.37 -14.46 0.96
N LEU A 220 -6.31 -13.79 0.53
CA LEU A 220 -6.39 -12.78 -0.53
C LEU A 220 -6.57 -13.47 -1.88
N GLN A 221 -7.38 -12.88 -2.75
CA GLN A 221 -7.57 -13.36 -4.12
C GLN A 221 -6.74 -12.49 -5.08
N SER A 222 -6.24 -13.11 -6.16
CA SER A 222 -5.45 -12.42 -7.17
C SER A 222 -6.34 -11.74 -8.20
N ASP A 223 -6.11 -10.46 -8.46
CA ASP A 223 -6.84 -9.68 -9.48
C ASP A 223 -6.26 -9.94 -10.90
N VAL A 224 -6.33 -11.18 -11.40
CA VAL A 224 -5.69 -11.56 -12.67
C VAL A 224 -6.26 -10.83 -13.90
N GLU A 225 -7.48 -10.30 -13.79
CA GLU A 225 -8.19 -9.58 -14.85
C GLU A 225 -7.50 -8.29 -15.30
N ILE A 226 -6.66 -7.68 -14.46
CA ILE A 226 -5.96 -6.42 -14.80
C ILE A 226 -4.65 -6.64 -15.56
N VAL A 227 -4.14 -7.87 -15.60
CA VAL A 227 -2.77 -8.16 -16.06
C VAL A 227 -2.56 -7.74 -17.51
N GLN A 228 -3.49 -8.11 -18.41
CA GLN A 228 -3.37 -7.75 -19.82
C GLN A 228 -3.34 -6.23 -20.03
N ARG A 229 -4.15 -5.48 -19.27
CA ARG A 229 -4.15 -4.02 -19.33
C ARG A 229 -2.82 -3.43 -18.86
N MET A 230 -2.23 -3.97 -17.80
CA MET A 230 -0.91 -3.54 -17.31
C MET A 230 0.18 -3.78 -18.37
N HIS A 231 0.17 -4.94 -19.03
CA HIS A 231 1.12 -5.26 -20.10
C HIS A 231 0.96 -4.34 -21.32
N ASN A 232 -0.26 -4.11 -21.78
CA ASN A 232 -0.54 -3.24 -22.93
C ASN A 232 -0.07 -1.79 -22.71
N GLN A 233 0.05 -1.36 -21.45
CA GLN A 233 0.44 0.00 -21.08
C GLN A 233 1.87 0.11 -20.54
N LYS A 234 2.61 -1.01 -20.42
CA LYS A 234 3.94 -1.09 -19.81
C LYS A 234 4.90 -0.05 -20.37
N ASP A 235 4.96 0.02 -21.69
CA ASP A 235 5.87 0.90 -22.45
C ASP A 235 5.15 2.09 -23.10
N ALA A 236 3.86 2.30 -22.79
CA ALA A 236 3.08 3.42 -23.31
C ALA A 236 3.53 4.74 -22.65
N GLU A 237 3.89 5.73 -23.46
CA GLU A 237 4.18 7.08 -22.99
C GLU A 237 2.91 7.83 -22.56
N ASN A 238 3.05 8.76 -21.62
CA ASN A 238 1.96 9.62 -21.20
C ASN A 238 1.92 10.87 -22.07
N THR A 239 1.25 10.75 -23.22
CA THR A 239 1.10 11.83 -24.22
C THR A 239 0.47 13.08 -23.62
N LEU A 240 -0.50 12.96 -22.72
CA LEU A 240 -1.11 14.10 -22.03
C LEU A 240 -0.10 14.83 -21.12
N ALA A 241 0.79 14.11 -20.45
CA ALA A 241 1.83 14.74 -19.62
C ALA A 241 2.87 15.48 -20.48
N ILE A 242 3.26 14.90 -21.61
CA ILE A 242 4.16 15.54 -22.59
C ILE A 242 3.53 16.84 -23.10
N GLU A 243 2.30 16.74 -23.58
CA GLU A 243 1.54 17.87 -24.11
C GLU A 243 1.32 18.98 -23.07
N ALA A 244 1.00 18.62 -21.82
CA ALA A 244 0.84 19.56 -20.73
C ALA A 244 2.15 20.31 -20.39
N GLU A 245 3.32 19.70 -20.63
CA GLU A 245 4.62 20.36 -20.49
C GLU A 245 4.91 21.29 -21.66
N GLU A 246 4.74 20.80 -22.90
CA GLU A 246 4.99 21.56 -24.13
C GLU A 246 4.12 22.81 -24.22
N LYS A 247 2.82 22.66 -23.95
CA LYS A 247 1.86 23.78 -23.92
C LYS A 247 1.93 24.60 -22.62
N GLY A 248 2.84 24.25 -21.69
CA GLY A 248 3.06 24.99 -20.46
C GLY A 248 1.85 25.01 -19.51
N TRP A 249 1.02 23.97 -19.50
CA TRP A 249 -0.18 23.87 -18.67
C TRP A 249 0.11 23.89 -17.16
N PHE A 250 1.31 23.46 -16.80
CA PHE A 250 1.86 23.61 -15.45
C PHE A 250 2.42 25.02 -15.16
N ARG A 251 2.19 26.02 -16.01
CA ARG A 251 2.56 27.43 -15.78
C ARG A 251 1.30 28.29 -15.65
N ARG A 252 1.37 29.37 -14.85
CA ARG A 252 0.20 30.12 -14.33
C ARG A 252 -0.62 30.92 -15.37
N LYS A 253 -0.24 30.96 -16.66
CA LYS A 253 -0.77 31.90 -17.66
C LYS A 253 -1.68 31.27 -18.73
N LEU A 254 -2.55 30.34 -18.35
CA LEU A 254 -3.60 29.87 -19.26
C LEU A 254 -4.95 30.34 -18.77
N ILE A 255 -5.79 30.77 -19.72
CA ILE A 255 -7.16 31.18 -19.45
C ILE A 255 -7.95 29.90 -19.23
N PHE A 256 -8.24 29.57 -17.97
CA PHE A 256 -9.09 28.44 -17.62
C PHE A 256 -10.52 28.92 -17.38
N LYS A 257 -11.51 28.14 -17.83
CA LYS A 257 -12.92 28.40 -17.50
C LYS A 257 -13.31 27.54 -16.31
N ASN A 258 -13.80 28.17 -15.24
CA ASN A 258 -14.34 27.46 -14.09
C ASN A 258 -15.68 26.82 -14.43
N ILE A 259 -15.83 25.56 -14.06
CA ILE A 259 -17.09 24.83 -14.03
C ILE A 259 -17.20 24.05 -12.72
N THR A 260 -18.43 23.71 -12.34
CA THR A 260 -18.67 22.78 -11.25
C THR A 260 -18.81 21.36 -11.80
N GLY A 261 -18.58 20.35 -10.96
CA GLY A 261 -18.79 18.95 -11.36
C GLY A 261 -20.20 18.64 -11.84
N ASN A 262 -21.20 19.46 -11.50
CA ASN A 262 -22.58 19.30 -11.95
C ASN A 262 -22.82 19.80 -13.38
N ASP A 263 -21.95 20.69 -13.87
CA ASP A 263 -22.04 21.25 -15.23
C ASP A 263 -21.44 20.30 -16.28
N LEU A 264 -20.75 19.24 -15.82
CA LEU A 264 -20.07 18.23 -16.62
C LEU A 264 -20.99 17.03 -16.88
N LEU A 265 -22.03 17.25 -17.69
CA LEU A 265 -23.08 16.27 -18.00
C LEU A 265 -22.62 15.17 -18.96
N ASP A 266 -21.58 15.45 -19.75
CA ASP A 266 -21.06 14.56 -20.78
C ASP A 266 -19.89 13.69 -20.30
N PHE A 267 -19.58 13.69 -19.00
CA PHE A 267 -18.50 12.87 -18.47
C PHE A 267 -18.84 11.38 -18.61
N PRO A 268 -17.84 10.49 -18.76
CA PRO A 268 -18.09 9.06 -18.86
C PRO A 268 -18.82 8.50 -17.63
N GLU A 269 -19.39 7.31 -17.79
CA GLU A 269 -19.94 6.50 -16.70
C GLU A 269 -19.03 5.30 -16.41
N MET A 270 -18.84 4.96 -15.13
CA MET A 270 -18.05 3.80 -14.69
C MET A 270 -18.69 3.13 -13.47
N THR A 271 -18.71 1.80 -13.45
CA THR A 271 -19.09 1.03 -12.27
C THR A 271 -17.96 0.98 -11.23
N GLU A 272 -18.25 0.52 -10.01
CA GLU A 272 -17.20 0.25 -9.02
C GLU A 272 -16.16 -0.77 -9.51
N LYS A 273 -16.62 -1.77 -10.31
CA LYS A 273 -15.73 -2.75 -10.94
C LYS A 273 -14.79 -2.07 -11.94
N ASP A 274 -15.32 -1.19 -12.78
CA ASP A 274 -14.52 -0.42 -13.73
C ASP A 274 -13.47 0.44 -13.02
N MET A 275 -13.85 1.11 -11.92
CA MET A 275 -12.90 1.88 -11.11
C MET A 275 -11.80 1.00 -10.52
N LYS A 276 -12.12 -0.19 -9.99
CA LYS A 276 -11.12 -1.13 -9.47
C LYS A 276 -10.14 -1.60 -10.55
N ILE A 277 -10.64 -1.86 -11.76
CA ILE A 277 -9.82 -2.21 -12.93
C ILE A 277 -8.93 -1.02 -13.31
N PHE A 278 -9.51 0.19 -13.43
CA PHE A 278 -8.79 1.40 -13.79
C PHE A 278 -7.67 1.71 -12.78
N PHE A 279 -7.95 1.60 -11.48
CA PHE A 279 -7.00 1.85 -10.40
C PHE A 279 -6.00 0.71 -10.18
N THR A 280 -6.14 -0.41 -10.88
CA THR A 280 -5.35 -1.65 -10.68
C THR A 280 -5.48 -2.24 -9.26
N GLY A 281 -6.63 -2.07 -8.63
CA GLY A 281 -6.97 -2.62 -7.31
C GLY A 281 -7.81 -1.69 -6.43
N SER A 282 -8.31 -2.23 -5.32
CA SER A 282 -9.17 -1.53 -4.36
C SER A 282 -8.45 -0.48 -3.51
N TYR A 283 -7.13 -0.57 -3.37
CA TYR A 283 -6.37 0.33 -2.49
C TYR A 283 -6.54 1.82 -2.85
N GLN A 284 -6.42 2.17 -4.13
CA GLN A 284 -6.53 3.57 -4.53
C GLN A 284 -7.95 4.11 -4.42
N LEU A 285 -8.96 3.24 -4.48
CA LEU A 285 -10.34 3.61 -4.18
C LEU A 285 -10.47 4.03 -2.70
N SER A 286 -9.92 3.25 -1.76
CA SER A 286 -9.93 3.63 -0.34
C SER A 286 -9.16 4.92 -0.07
N GLN A 287 -8.05 5.16 -0.78
CA GLN A 287 -7.27 6.38 -0.64
C GLN A 287 -7.96 7.61 -1.26
N ALA A 288 -8.68 7.44 -2.37
CA ALA A 288 -9.47 8.48 -3.01
C ALA A 288 -10.48 9.10 -2.05
N VAL A 289 -11.21 8.25 -1.31
CA VAL A 289 -12.18 8.68 -0.28
C VAL A 289 -11.56 9.61 0.75
N SER A 290 -10.33 9.33 1.16
CA SER A 290 -9.64 10.14 2.16
C SER A 290 -9.20 11.51 1.63
N TYR A 291 -9.01 11.67 0.32
CA TYR A 291 -8.66 12.94 -0.33
C TYR A 291 -9.88 13.84 -0.57
N LEU A 292 -11.08 13.27 -0.74
CA LEU A 292 -12.30 14.01 -1.11
C LEU A 292 -12.60 15.20 -0.20
N ALA A 293 -12.55 15.02 1.12
CA ALA A 293 -12.88 16.11 2.04
C ALA A 293 -11.90 17.28 2.02
N LYS A 294 -10.72 17.11 1.43
CA LYS A 294 -9.78 18.22 1.20
C LYS A 294 -9.99 18.91 -0.14
N MET A 295 -10.70 18.26 -1.06
CA MET A 295 -10.89 18.73 -2.42
C MET A 295 -12.19 19.52 -2.60
N VAL A 296 -13.24 19.15 -1.87
CA VAL A 296 -14.55 19.81 -1.96
C VAL A 296 -14.64 21.05 -1.06
N ASP A 297 -15.39 22.05 -1.51
CA ASP A 297 -15.70 23.23 -0.72
C ASP A 297 -16.73 22.95 0.40
N LYS A 298 -17.15 23.99 1.12
CA LYS A 298 -18.15 23.87 2.21
C LYS A 298 -19.50 23.32 1.74
N ASN A 299 -19.78 23.39 0.44
CA ASN A 299 -21.02 22.94 -0.19
C ASN A 299 -20.85 21.57 -0.89
N GLY A 300 -19.70 20.90 -0.72
CA GLY A 300 -19.43 19.61 -1.37
C GLY A 300 -19.08 19.73 -2.86
N LYS A 301 -18.84 20.94 -3.38
CA LYS A 301 -18.52 21.18 -4.78
C LYS A 301 -17.02 21.18 -5.00
N LEU A 302 -16.58 20.52 -6.07
CA LEU A 302 -15.20 20.55 -6.54
C LEU A 302 -15.06 21.66 -7.59
N ASN A 303 -14.06 22.51 -7.42
CA ASN A 303 -13.69 23.49 -8.46
C ASN A 303 -12.94 22.77 -9.59
N ILE A 304 -13.52 22.78 -10.78
CA ILE A 304 -12.96 22.16 -11.99
C ILE A 304 -12.68 23.28 -13.01
N GLU A 305 -11.51 23.24 -13.62
CA GLU A 305 -11.08 24.20 -14.64
C GLU A 305 -11.00 23.47 -15.99
N TYR A 306 -11.58 23.99 -17.08
CA TYR A 306 -11.29 23.48 -18.43
C TYR A 306 -10.09 24.18 -19.06
N VAL A 307 -9.30 23.44 -19.83
CA VAL A 307 -8.38 24.02 -20.80
C VAL A 307 -9.21 24.63 -21.92
N LYS A 308 -9.19 25.97 -22.08
CA LYS A 308 -10.10 26.71 -22.98
C LYS A 308 -10.07 26.22 -24.43
N ASP A 309 -8.93 25.68 -24.87
CA ASP A 309 -8.71 25.20 -26.24
C ASP A 309 -8.92 23.67 -26.38
N GLU A 310 -9.18 22.95 -25.28
CA GLU A 310 -9.48 21.51 -25.27
C GLU A 310 -10.60 21.16 -24.30
N LYS A 311 -11.83 21.16 -24.82
CA LYS A 311 -13.04 20.91 -24.01
C LYS A 311 -13.03 19.54 -23.30
N ASN A 312 -12.29 18.56 -23.80
CA ASN A 312 -12.22 17.22 -23.21
C ASN A 312 -11.06 17.03 -22.23
N VAL A 313 -10.33 18.11 -21.90
CA VAL A 313 -9.24 18.09 -20.90
C VAL A 313 -9.63 18.94 -19.70
N LEU A 314 -9.81 18.25 -18.57
CA LEU A 314 -10.08 18.86 -17.27
C LEU A 314 -8.76 19.12 -16.55
N LYS A 315 -8.69 20.27 -15.88
CA LYS A 315 -7.64 20.63 -14.93
C LYS A 315 -8.24 20.77 -13.55
N LEU A 316 -7.60 20.13 -12.57
CA LEU A 316 -8.03 20.15 -11.18
C LEU A 316 -6.83 20.40 -10.27
N LYS A 317 -7.08 20.99 -9.10
CA LYS A 317 -6.08 21.26 -8.07
C LYS A 317 -6.40 20.40 -6.85
N VAL A 318 -5.47 19.53 -6.46
CA VAL A 318 -5.64 18.61 -5.35
C VAL A 318 -4.63 18.92 -4.26
N PRO A 319 -5.05 19.34 -3.06
CA PRO A 319 -4.15 19.53 -1.93
C PRO A 319 -3.51 18.21 -1.50
N SER A 320 -2.19 18.21 -1.28
CA SER A 320 -1.48 17.07 -0.72
C SER A 320 -2.01 16.73 0.68
N ARG A 321 -2.10 15.44 0.98
CA ARG A 321 -2.35 14.98 2.36
C ARG A 321 -1.09 14.84 3.19
N HIS A 322 0.06 14.74 2.54
CA HIS A 322 1.33 14.38 3.17
C HIS A 322 2.24 15.60 3.36
N ILE A 323 2.16 16.58 2.46
CA ILE A 323 3.02 17.77 2.46
C ILE A 323 2.17 19.01 2.72
N PHE A 324 2.51 19.72 3.79
CA PHE A 324 1.81 20.93 4.18
C PHE A 324 1.86 21.99 3.06
N ARG A 325 0.72 22.65 2.78
CA ARG A 325 0.57 23.73 1.77
C ARG A 325 0.92 23.37 0.32
N THR A 326 1.13 22.09 0.00
CA THR A 326 1.37 21.66 -1.38
C THR A 326 0.05 21.33 -2.06
N THR A 327 -0.13 21.82 -3.28
CA THR A 327 -1.30 21.53 -4.12
C THR A 327 -0.81 21.08 -5.48
N TYR A 328 -1.23 19.90 -5.90
CA TYR A 328 -0.86 19.32 -7.18
C TYR A 328 -1.88 19.66 -8.25
N ARG A 329 -1.39 20.09 -9.42
CA ARG A 329 -2.21 20.20 -10.62
C ARG A 329 -2.33 18.85 -11.27
N CYS A 330 -3.55 18.54 -11.65
CA CYS A 330 -3.94 17.29 -12.28
C CYS A 330 -4.68 17.60 -13.58
N PHE A 331 -4.43 16.79 -14.59
CA PHE A 331 -5.07 16.85 -15.90
C PHE A 331 -5.74 15.51 -16.19
N LEU A 332 -6.92 15.55 -16.78
CA LEU A 332 -7.71 14.38 -17.14
C LEU A 332 -8.29 14.58 -18.53
N ARG A 333 -7.99 13.67 -19.45
CA ARG A 333 -8.59 13.62 -20.79
C ARG A 333 -9.63 12.51 -20.83
N TYR A 334 -10.81 12.81 -21.34
CA TYR A 334 -11.92 11.86 -21.40
C TYR A 334 -12.62 11.86 -22.76
N THR A 335 -13.40 10.82 -23.01
CA THR A 335 -14.28 10.70 -24.18
C THR A 335 -15.72 10.99 -23.75
N PRO A 336 -16.37 12.05 -24.25
CA PRO A 336 -17.73 12.40 -23.86
C PRO A 336 -18.74 11.25 -24.05
N ASN A 337 -19.71 11.13 -23.13
CA ASN A 337 -20.83 10.17 -23.17
C ASN A 337 -20.42 8.69 -23.34
N SER A 338 -19.21 8.34 -22.90
CA SER A 338 -18.70 6.96 -22.99
C SER A 338 -18.98 6.16 -21.71
N ILE A 339 -18.94 4.83 -21.82
CA ILE A 339 -19.20 3.92 -20.70
C ILE A 339 -17.97 3.03 -20.49
N GLY A 340 -17.60 2.85 -19.23
CA GLY A 340 -16.56 1.92 -18.78
C GLY A 340 -15.15 2.52 -18.74
N VAL A 341 -14.17 1.65 -18.48
CA VAL A 341 -12.77 1.99 -18.17
C VAL A 341 -12.08 2.86 -19.23
N SER A 342 -12.51 2.77 -20.49
CA SER A 342 -11.93 3.49 -21.64
C SER A 342 -12.37 4.95 -21.73
N GLY A 343 -13.40 5.35 -20.97
CA GLY A 343 -13.92 6.71 -21.02
C GLY A 343 -12.95 7.77 -20.50
N VAL A 344 -12.06 7.41 -19.57
CA VAL A 344 -10.89 8.22 -19.22
C VAL A 344 -9.71 7.72 -20.04
N THR A 345 -9.26 8.52 -21.00
CA THR A 345 -8.23 8.10 -21.96
C THR A 345 -6.84 8.36 -21.42
N HIS A 346 -6.61 9.52 -20.80
CA HIS A 346 -5.29 9.91 -20.27
C HIS A 346 -5.44 10.73 -18.99
N TYR A 347 -4.40 10.74 -18.17
CA TYR A 347 -4.32 11.59 -16.99
C TYR A 347 -2.86 11.96 -16.72
N ALA A 348 -2.64 13.11 -16.10
CA ALA A 348 -1.33 13.55 -15.65
C ALA A 348 -1.46 14.27 -14.31
N CYS A 349 -0.47 14.14 -13.44
CA CYS A 349 -0.44 14.83 -12.14
C CYS A 349 0.97 15.36 -11.89
N GLU A 350 1.13 16.41 -11.11
CA GLU A 350 2.44 16.96 -10.71
C GLU A 350 3.17 16.13 -9.64
N CYS A 351 2.51 15.18 -8.99
CA CYS A 351 3.13 14.35 -7.95
C CYS A 351 4.22 13.41 -8.53
N ALA A 352 5.06 12.83 -7.68
CA ALA A 352 6.20 11.98 -8.08
C ALA A 352 5.85 10.89 -9.12
N ASN A 353 4.68 10.24 -8.96
CA ASN A 353 4.20 9.14 -9.82
C ASN A 353 3.19 9.61 -10.90
N GLY A 354 3.04 10.92 -11.09
CA GLY A 354 1.94 11.51 -11.85
C GLY A 354 2.00 11.32 -13.36
N ARG A 355 3.10 10.77 -13.88
CA ARG A 355 3.29 10.44 -15.31
C ARG A 355 2.94 8.99 -15.66
N ARG A 356 2.57 8.14 -14.69
CA ARG A 356 2.16 6.75 -14.95
C ARG A 356 0.97 6.68 -15.92
N THR A 357 0.91 5.60 -16.69
CA THR A 357 -0.25 5.24 -17.52
C THR A 357 -1.01 4.04 -16.94
N ILE A 358 -0.33 3.23 -16.11
CA ILE A 358 -0.92 2.07 -15.45
C ILE A 358 -1.47 2.43 -14.07
N GLY A 359 -2.76 2.21 -13.81
CA GLY A 359 -3.42 2.58 -12.54
C GLY A 359 -3.61 4.10 -12.43
N CYS A 360 -3.38 4.72 -11.27
CA CYS A 360 -3.16 6.17 -11.15
C CYS A 360 -2.62 6.54 -9.75
N CYS A 361 -2.17 7.79 -9.55
CA CYS A 361 -1.86 8.29 -8.21
C CYS A 361 -3.16 8.58 -7.41
N SER A 362 -3.05 8.77 -6.10
CA SER A 362 -4.20 9.05 -5.23
C SER A 362 -4.92 10.35 -5.58
N HIS A 363 -4.22 11.34 -6.15
CA HIS A 363 -4.83 12.60 -6.59
C HIS A 363 -5.79 12.37 -7.77
N ILE A 364 -5.35 11.64 -8.79
CA ILE A 364 -6.20 11.28 -9.94
C ILE A 364 -7.32 10.35 -9.50
N ALA A 365 -7.04 9.39 -8.60
CA ALA A 365 -8.07 8.50 -8.07
C ALA A 365 -9.20 9.27 -7.37
N ALA A 366 -8.85 10.30 -6.58
CA ALA A 366 -9.82 11.15 -5.91
C ALA A 366 -10.68 11.99 -6.87
N ILE A 367 -10.06 12.51 -7.94
CA ILE A 367 -10.77 13.23 -9.01
C ILE A 367 -11.78 12.29 -9.70
N ILE A 368 -11.31 11.13 -10.14
CA ILE A 368 -12.13 10.11 -10.81
C ILE A 368 -13.28 9.69 -9.88
N TYR A 369 -12.99 9.33 -8.64
CA TYR A 369 -14.04 8.94 -7.69
C TYR A 369 -15.07 10.05 -7.47
N TYR A 370 -14.65 11.31 -7.38
CA TYR A 370 -15.60 12.43 -7.27
C TYR A 370 -16.51 12.54 -8.50
N LEU A 371 -15.91 12.55 -9.69
CA LEU A 371 -16.63 12.73 -10.95
C LEU A 371 -17.57 11.57 -11.26
N PHE A 372 -17.18 10.33 -10.97
CA PHE A 372 -18.01 9.15 -11.27
C PHE A 372 -19.06 8.85 -10.21
N PHE A 373 -18.76 9.14 -8.94
CA PHE A 373 -19.58 8.65 -7.83
C PHE A 373 -19.95 9.74 -6.84
N ALA A 374 -18.96 10.41 -6.24
CA ALA A 374 -19.23 11.26 -5.07
C ALA A 374 -20.11 12.48 -5.38
N ARG A 375 -20.06 13.04 -6.60
CA ARG A 375 -20.90 14.19 -6.99
C ARG A 375 -22.41 13.89 -7.02
N TYR A 376 -22.78 12.61 -7.09
CA TYR A 376 -24.17 12.15 -7.10
C TYR A 376 -24.69 11.76 -5.70
N LEU A 377 -23.83 11.81 -4.68
CA LEU A 377 -24.24 11.52 -3.31
C LEU A 377 -24.97 12.71 -2.69
N SER A 378 -26.03 12.45 -1.94
CA SER A 378 -26.76 13.48 -1.19
C SER A 378 -25.89 14.19 -0.14
N LYS A 379 -24.85 13.51 0.36
CA LYS A 379 -23.84 14.08 1.25
C LYS A 379 -22.48 13.43 0.98
N ILE A 380 -21.46 14.25 0.79
CA ILE A 380 -20.06 13.80 0.80
C ILE A 380 -19.60 13.77 2.26
N PHE A 381 -19.54 12.57 2.82
CA PHE A 381 -19.08 12.37 4.18
C PHE A 381 -17.58 12.69 4.30
N LYS A 382 -17.19 13.33 5.41
CA LYS A 382 -15.77 13.52 5.72
C LYS A 382 -15.14 12.16 6.06
N PRO A 383 -13.84 11.93 5.80
CA PRO A 383 -13.16 10.68 6.09
C PRO A 383 -13.41 10.18 7.52
N ALA A 384 -13.46 11.07 8.52
CA ALA A 384 -13.76 10.71 9.91
C ALA A 384 -15.17 10.08 10.10
N GLU A 385 -16.17 10.51 9.32
CA GLU A 385 -17.55 9.98 9.34
C GLU A 385 -17.68 8.69 8.50
N ILE A 386 -16.96 8.59 7.37
CA ILE A 386 -16.93 7.37 6.54
C ILE A 386 -16.22 6.23 7.27
N LEU A 387 -15.14 6.55 7.97
CA LEU A 387 -14.39 5.59 8.77
C LEU A 387 -15.33 4.92 9.79
N SER A 388 -16.16 5.67 10.51
CA SER A 388 -17.09 5.09 11.51
C SER A 388 -18.09 4.06 10.96
N ASP A 389 -18.57 4.19 9.72
CA ASP A 389 -19.56 3.25 9.15
C ASP A 389 -18.95 2.19 8.21
N THR A 390 -17.79 2.47 7.60
CA THR A 390 -17.08 1.47 6.77
C THR A 390 -16.43 0.38 7.65
N PHE A 391 -16.19 0.66 8.93
CA PHE A 391 -15.70 -0.32 9.91
C PHE A 391 -16.77 -1.29 10.46
N LYS A 392 -18.03 -1.19 10.00
CA LYS A 392 -19.13 -2.10 10.42
C LYS A 392 -19.33 -3.33 9.52
N LYS A 393 -18.52 -3.52 8.47
CA LYS A 393 -18.53 -4.77 7.67
C LYS A 393 -17.19 -5.48 7.75
N ASP A 394 -17.24 -6.80 7.92
CA ASP A 394 -16.17 -7.81 8.12
C ASP A 394 -15.00 -7.84 7.11
N ASN A 395 -14.72 -6.76 6.38
CA ASN A 395 -13.60 -6.68 5.47
C ASN A 395 -12.48 -5.88 6.12
N SER A 396 -11.42 -6.59 6.52
CA SER A 396 -10.14 -6.02 6.91
C SER A 396 -9.59 -5.13 5.79
N ILE A 397 -9.66 -3.80 5.96
CA ILE A 397 -9.05 -2.85 5.05
C ILE A 397 -7.61 -2.64 5.54
N PRO A 398 -6.58 -3.10 4.82
CA PRO A 398 -5.21 -2.94 5.28
C PRO A 398 -4.85 -1.45 5.42
N VAL A 399 -4.40 -1.05 6.61
CA VAL A 399 -3.76 0.26 6.83
C VAL A 399 -2.35 0.14 6.26
N ILE A 400 -2.21 0.45 4.98
CA ILE A 400 -0.93 0.48 4.28
C ILE A 400 -0.28 1.84 4.57
N GLU A 401 1.00 1.83 4.95
CA GLU A 401 1.76 3.07 5.09
C GLU A 401 1.73 3.81 3.74
N SER A 402 1.15 5.01 3.73
CA SER A 402 0.92 5.78 2.51
C SER A 402 2.21 5.91 1.70
N ASP A 403 2.12 5.64 0.38
CA ASP A 403 3.05 6.21 -0.60
C ASP A 403 3.18 7.69 -0.27
N SER A 404 4.33 8.07 0.31
CA SER A 404 4.55 9.47 0.68
C SER A 404 4.67 10.26 -0.62
N ASP A 405 4.06 11.43 -0.66
CA ASP A 405 4.22 12.35 -1.80
C ASP A 405 5.67 12.83 -1.94
N ASP A 406 6.52 12.60 -0.92
CA ASP A 406 7.89 13.09 -0.81
C ASP A 406 8.94 12.17 -1.44
N ASP A 407 8.63 10.88 -1.66
CA ASP A 407 9.63 9.85 -1.99
C ASP A 407 9.61 9.33 -3.45
#